data_AF-A0A238UFI4-F1
#
_entry.id   AF-A0A238UFI4-F1
#
_cell.length_a   1.000
_cell.length_b   1.000
_cell.length_c   1.000
_cell.angle_alpha   90.00
_cell.angle_beta   90.00
_cell.angle_gamma   90.00
#
_symmetry.space_group_name_H-M   'P 1'
#
loop_
_entity.id
_entity.type
_entity.pdbx_description
1 polymer ?
#
loop_
_entity_poly.entity_id
_entity_poly.type
_entity_poly.pdbx_seq_one_letter_code
_entity_poly.pdbx_strand_id
1 'polypeptide(L)'
;MIRQTLLFFLCFPFFVKAQFGYNDNYDSIKQVIIEKGRQAYFDKDLDKLESSTEKVFSMYTKDKDSALLAKYYHFKALQKKLVYQNDSAFFYYHRSKNISKKTNDSIQVGRRLLSIANLQRQVRDFLGSEISSIEALKFLEPKKSYVFLVYVYNNLGLVSEELNQLEDAKSYYYKALEFNKLIDDQSQRSSINNNLGLLYQRSNDHKKAVSFFKRGLDSINLDDYIKIDYATLLENLTFSEYKLGKKDFIIDRYEEVLKIRKKFKENNELCTTHLNIANYYFDNKESTKAKHHAELGLSYAKQTHNNQRLLEALYLLSGLSSGNESKEYLEEYITLNDSLITQERQLKNQFAKIRYETDKKEKENTFLKSENEKRLAEVEKQRQQKTIGWLVATLSILILGSSVSFFSFRRKKLLFQAQLQKVEAREKERRQIAKSLHDEVAGDLRLLHQKLAQTNLLVEAEKLELVKDNVRNLSHQLSSVSFEKVNFTDQIINLISDYFAPNFIIRAHHLKDINWEEVDNPIKRVLYLSIRESIQNCEKYAQASRVDISFKVHKKSVLLKIQDNGIGFDTTTSKKGIGLQNMQERVEELQGKLIISSEVQKGTNIEIQVPLNA
;
A
#
# COMPACT_ATOMS: atom_id res chain seq x y z
N MET A 1 -18.39 5.57 36.37
CA MET A 1 -18.50 5.31 34.92
C MET A 1 -17.20 4.67 34.41
N ILE A 2 -16.87 3.49 34.94
CA ILE A 2 -15.67 2.70 34.60
C ILE A 2 -16.14 1.24 34.59
N ARG A 3 -16.41 0.70 33.41
CA ARG A 3 -16.52 -0.75 33.11
C ARG A 3 -16.91 -0.90 31.64
N GLN A 4 -15.95 -1.27 30.79
CA GLN A 4 -16.07 -2.12 29.58
C GLN A 4 -14.88 -1.86 28.66
N THR A 5 -13.69 -2.33 29.06
CA THR A 5 -12.52 -2.41 28.16
C THR A 5 -11.60 -3.54 28.61
N LEU A 6 -12.16 -4.74 28.80
CA LEU A 6 -11.38 -5.93 29.16
C LEU A 6 -12.12 -7.20 28.75
N LEU A 7 -12.36 -7.36 27.45
CA LEU A 7 -12.85 -8.61 26.87
C LEU A 7 -12.59 -8.68 25.36
N PHE A 8 -11.34 -8.44 24.94
CA PHE A 8 -10.93 -8.67 23.53
C PHE A 8 -9.49 -9.17 23.36
N PHE A 9 -8.86 -9.70 24.41
CA PHE A 9 -7.45 -10.13 24.38
C PHE A 9 -7.20 -11.57 24.83
N LEU A 10 -8.14 -12.49 24.55
CA LEU A 10 -7.99 -13.92 24.88
C LEU A 10 -8.37 -14.90 23.74
N CYS A 11 -8.22 -14.50 22.47
CA CYS A 11 -8.32 -15.41 21.32
C CYS A 11 -7.10 -15.38 20.38
N PHE A 12 -5.95 -14.87 20.82
CA PHE A 12 -4.74 -14.76 20.00
C PHE A 12 -3.51 -15.50 20.60
N PRO A 13 -3.60 -16.83 20.79
CA PRO A 13 -2.42 -17.65 20.52
C PRO A 13 -2.69 -18.93 19.71
N PHE A 14 -3.91 -19.18 19.23
CA PHE A 14 -4.20 -20.38 18.42
C PHE A 14 -3.99 -20.23 16.91
N PHE A 15 -3.89 -18.99 16.39
CA PHE A 15 -3.66 -18.78 14.95
C PHE A 15 -2.17 -18.81 14.53
N VAL A 16 -1.23 -18.61 15.47
CA VAL A 16 0.20 -18.62 15.13
C VAL A 16 0.73 -20.06 15.02
N LYS A 17 0.22 -21.03 15.79
CA LYS A 17 0.64 -22.43 15.67
C LYS A 17 0.09 -23.16 14.43
N ALA A 18 -1.04 -22.73 13.88
CA ALA A 18 -1.60 -23.33 12.66
C ALA A 18 -0.85 -22.90 11.38
N GLN A 19 -0.21 -21.72 11.39
CA GLN A 19 0.54 -21.22 10.23
C GLN A 19 1.91 -21.89 10.08
N PHE A 20 2.56 -22.26 11.19
CA PHE A 20 3.83 -23.00 11.15
C PHE A 20 3.63 -24.48 10.78
N GLY A 21 2.55 -25.13 11.24
CA GLY A 21 2.25 -26.52 10.84
C GLY A 21 1.73 -26.67 9.39
N TYR A 22 1.11 -25.62 8.83
CA TYR A 22 0.60 -25.63 7.46
C TYR A 22 1.71 -25.48 6.41
N ASN A 23 2.72 -24.62 6.67
CA ASN A 23 3.83 -24.41 5.73
C ASN A 23 4.74 -25.64 5.61
N ASP A 24 5.09 -26.30 6.72
CA ASP A 24 5.93 -27.50 6.67
C ASP A 24 5.25 -28.66 5.92
N ASN A 25 3.94 -28.82 6.11
CA ASN A 25 3.17 -29.86 5.42
C ASN A 25 2.95 -29.52 3.94
N TYR A 26 2.72 -28.24 3.61
CA TYR A 26 2.54 -27.80 2.22
C TYR A 26 3.82 -27.91 1.38
N ASP A 27 4.96 -27.47 1.93
CA ASP A 27 6.26 -27.62 1.27
C ASP A 27 6.67 -29.11 1.15
N SER A 28 6.33 -29.92 2.15
CA SER A 28 6.48 -31.39 2.06
C SER A 28 5.65 -31.98 0.92
N ILE A 29 4.36 -31.61 0.80
CA ILE A 29 3.49 -32.06 -0.30
C ILE A 29 4.06 -31.63 -1.67
N LYS A 30 4.54 -30.39 -1.79
CA LYS A 30 5.20 -29.88 -3.00
C LYS A 30 6.39 -30.74 -3.39
N GLN A 31 7.28 -31.06 -2.46
CA GLN A 31 8.43 -31.92 -2.71
C GLN A 31 8.02 -33.34 -3.10
N VAL A 32 7.01 -33.92 -2.43
CA VAL A 32 6.50 -35.26 -2.76
C VAL A 32 5.95 -35.31 -4.19
N ILE A 33 5.18 -34.31 -4.63
CA ILE A 33 4.67 -34.24 -6.02
C ILE A 33 5.83 -34.12 -7.02
N ILE A 34 6.82 -33.30 -6.69
CA ILE A 34 8.01 -33.10 -7.51
C ILE A 34 8.83 -34.40 -7.65
N GLU A 35 9.01 -35.15 -6.57
CA GLU A 35 9.73 -36.42 -6.61
C GLU A 35 8.93 -37.50 -7.32
N LYS A 36 7.60 -37.57 -7.14
CA LYS A 36 6.73 -38.46 -7.92
C LYS A 36 6.83 -38.20 -9.42
N GLY A 37 6.82 -36.93 -9.84
CA GLY A 37 7.00 -36.58 -11.24
C GLY A 37 8.39 -36.95 -11.76
N ARG A 38 9.44 -36.80 -10.94
CA ARG A 38 10.79 -37.22 -11.30
C ARG A 38 10.89 -38.74 -11.47
N GLN A 39 10.32 -39.49 -10.53
CA GLN A 39 10.29 -40.95 -10.57
C GLN A 39 9.50 -41.45 -11.78
N ALA A 40 8.33 -40.86 -12.06
CA ALA A 40 7.53 -41.18 -13.24
C ALA A 40 8.32 -41.04 -14.55
N TYR A 41 9.18 -40.01 -14.67
CA TYR A 41 10.07 -39.89 -15.82
C TYR A 41 11.09 -41.04 -15.92
N PHE A 42 11.71 -41.44 -14.81
CA PHE A 42 12.65 -42.56 -14.79
C PHE A 42 11.98 -43.92 -15.04
N ASP A 43 10.76 -44.09 -14.55
CA ASP A 43 9.91 -45.26 -14.79
C ASP A 43 9.31 -45.27 -16.22
N LYS A 44 9.52 -44.18 -17.00
CA LYS A 44 8.93 -43.95 -18.33
C LYS A 44 7.39 -43.96 -18.31
N ASP A 45 6.78 -43.56 -17.20
CA ASP A 45 5.33 -43.48 -17.00
C ASP A 45 4.83 -42.07 -17.36
N LEU A 46 4.34 -41.92 -18.59
CA LEU A 46 3.89 -40.63 -19.14
C LEU A 46 2.66 -40.11 -18.38
N ASP A 47 1.69 -40.97 -18.07
CA ASP A 47 0.43 -40.59 -17.42
C ASP A 47 0.67 -40.06 -16.01
N LYS A 48 1.53 -40.73 -15.22
CA LYS A 48 1.92 -40.22 -13.90
C LYS A 48 2.70 -38.91 -13.98
N LEU A 49 3.55 -38.75 -15.00
CA LEU A 49 4.27 -37.50 -15.22
C LEU A 49 3.32 -36.36 -15.62
N GLU A 50 2.30 -36.63 -16.43
CA GLU A 50 1.23 -35.70 -16.78
C GLU A 50 0.42 -35.28 -15.55
N SER A 51 -0.06 -36.24 -14.76
CA SER A 51 -0.77 -35.96 -13.51
C SER A 51 0.07 -35.11 -12.55
N SER A 52 1.36 -35.41 -12.40
CA SER A 52 2.26 -34.63 -11.54
C SER A 52 2.47 -33.21 -12.07
N THR A 53 2.50 -33.04 -13.39
CA THR A 53 2.66 -31.74 -14.06
C THR A 53 1.44 -30.85 -13.85
N GLU A 54 0.23 -31.40 -13.97
CA GLU A 54 -1.01 -30.67 -13.72
C GLU A 54 -1.12 -30.24 -12.25
N LYS A 55 -0.73 -31.11 -11.31
CA LYS A 55 -0.68 -30.77 -9.88
C LYS A 55 0.29 -29.63 -9.59
N VAL A 56 1.50 -29.67 -10.16
CA VAL A 56 2.47 -28.57 -10.04
C VAL A 56 1.90 -27.26 -10.61
N PHE A 57 1.19 -27.32 -11.74
CA PHE A 57 0.56 -26.14 -12.32
C PHE A 57 -0.58 -25.59 -11.47
N SER A 58 -1.42 -26.47 -10.90
CA SER A 58 -2.49 -26.09 -9.98
C SER A 58 -1.96 -25.40 -8.72
N MET A 59 -0.85 -25.87 -8.16
CA MET A 59 -0.18 -25.19 -7.05
C MET A 59 0.34 -23.81 -7.48
N TYR A 60 0.94 -23.70 -8.66
CA TYR A 60 1.35 -22.41 -9.21
C TYR A 60 0.17 -21.44 -9.39
N THR A 61 -0.98 -21.89 -9.92
CA THR A 61 -2.10 -20.97 -10.14
C THR A 61 -2.64 -20.41 -8.83
N LYS A 62 -2.52 -21.16 -7.73
CA LYS A 62 -2.89 -20.77 -6.36
C LYS A 62 -1.85 -19.83 -5.71
N ASP A 63 -0.58 -20.19 -5.75
CA ASP A 63 0.48 -19.50 -5.00
C ASP A 63 1.17 -18.38 -5.79
N LYS A 64 1.08 -18.42 -7.12
CA LYS A 64 1.84 -17.59 -8.05
C LYS A 64 3.37 -17.70 -7.89
N ASP A 65 3.86 -18.79 -7.29
CA ASP A 65 5.29 -19.07 -7.14
C ASP A 65 5.95 -19.39 -8.49
N SER A 66 6.84 -18.51 -8.94
CA SER A 66 7.57 -18.67 -10.20
C SER A 66 8.47 -19.92 -10.24
N ALA A 67 8.91 -20.45 -9.09
CA ALA A 67 9.67 -21.69 -9.04
C ALA A 67 8.81 -22.91 -9.43
N LEU A 68 7.53 -22.93 -9.04
CA LEU A 68 6.57 -23.95 -9.47
C LEU A 68 6.30 -23.83 -10.98
N LEU A 69 6.19 -22.61 -11.52
CA LEU A 69 6.05 -22.42 -12.96
C LEU A 69 7.27 -22.90 -13.74
N ALA A 70 8.49 -22.63 -13.24
CA ALA A 70 9.71 -23.16 -13.84
C ALA A 70 9.72 -24.70 -13.81
N LYS A 71 9.25 -25.30 -12.71
CA LYS A 71 9.15 -26.76 -12.56
C LYS A 71 8.09 -27.38 -13.49
N TYR A 72 6.95 -26.72 -13.67
CA TYR A 72 5.92 -27.10 -14.64
C TYR A 72 6.51 -27.22 -16.05
N TYR A 73 7.22 -26.19 -16.51
CA TYR A 73 7.86 -26.23 -17.83
C TYR A 73 8.97 -27.29 -17.93
N HIS A 74 9.70 -27.54 -16.84
CA HIS A 74 10.62 -28.68 -16.81
C HIS A 74 9.89 -30.00 -17.03
N PHE A 75 8.79 -30.27 -16.33
CA PHE A 75 8.06 -31.52 -16.55
C PHE A 75 7.43 -31.62 -17.94
N LYS A 76 6.93 -30.52 -18.51
CA LYS A 76 6.54 -30.47 -19.93
C LYS A 76 7.70 -30.87 -20.85
N ALA A 77 8.92 -30.40 -20.58
CA ALA A 77 10.10 -30.81 -21.36
C ALA A 77 10.40 -32.32 -21.22
N LEU A 78 10.26 -32.89 -20.02
CA LEU A 78 10.45 -34.33 -19.78
C LEU A 78 9.40 -35.17 -20.51
N GLN A 79 8.13 -34.76 -20.51
CA GLN A 79 7.06 -35.43 -21.28
C GLN A 79 7.41 -35.46 -22.76
N LYS A 80 7.83 -34.32 -23.32
CA LYS A 80 8.24 -34.20 -24.71
C LYS A 80 9.46 -35.06 -25.05
N LYS A 81 10.38 -35.24 -24.10
CA LYS A 81 11.50 -36.17 -24.24
C LYS A 81 11.05 -37.64 -24.26
N LEU A 82 10.04 -38.04 -23.47
CA LEU A 82 9.50 -39.41 -23.50
C LEU A 82 8.81 -39.75 -24.84
N VAL A 83 8.22 -38.75 -25.50
CA VAL A 83 7.60 -38.92 -26.83
C VAL A 83 8.50 -38.50 -27.99
N TYR A 84 9.81 -38.39 -27.76
CA TYR A 84 10.84 -38.07 -28.76
C TYR A 84 10.64 -36.74 -29.54
N GLN A 85 9.95 -35.77 -28.95
CA GLN A 85 9.74 -34.43 -29.51
C GLN A 85 10.81 -33.45 -29.00
N ASN A 86 12.02 -33.56 -29.56
CA ASN A 86 13.21 -32.85 -29.08
C ASN A 86 13.13 -31.32 -29.22
N ASP A 87 12.53 -30.79 -30.28
CA ASP A 87 12.28 -29.36 -30.48
C ASP A 87 11.41 -28.76 -29.36
N SER A 88 10.32 -29.45 -29.01
CA SER A 88 9.41 -29.06 -27.95
C SER A 88 10.07 -29.17 -26.58
N ALA A 89 10.83 -30.25 -26.35
CA ALA A 89 11.61 -30.40 -25.12
C ALA A 89 12.63 -29.26 -24.95
N PHE A 90 13.35 -28.91 -26.02
CA PHE A 90 14.31 -27.80 -26.05
C PHE A 90 13.63 -26.46 -25.70
N PHE A 91 12.49 -26.17 -26.32
CA PHE A 91 11.70 -24.97 -26.03
C PHE A 91 11.28 -24.90 -24.55
N TYR A 92 10.74 -25.99 -23.99
CA TYR A 92 10.27 -26.00 -22.61
C TYR A 92 11.42 -25.93 -21.59
N TYR A 93 12.58 -26.54 -21.88
CA TYR A 93 13.76 -26.34 -21.04
C TYR A 93 14.23 -24.89 -21.05
N HIS A 94 14.22 -24.22 -22.21
CA HIS A 94 14.53 -22.78 -22.30
C HIS A 94 13.56 -21.93 -21.47
N ARG A 95 12.26 -22.22 -21.53
CA ARG A 95 11.25 -21.53 -20.70
C ARG A 95 11.53 -21.73 -19.20
N SER A 96 11.78 -22.97 -18.78
CA SER A 96 12.11 -23.31 -17.39
C SER A 96 13.39 -22.60 -16.92
N LYS A 97 14.44 -22.57 -17.76
CA LYS A 97 15.71 -21.87 -17.51
C LYS A 97 15.47 -20.39 -17.27
N ASN A 98 14.77 -19.73 -18.19
CA ASN A 98 14.60 -18.28 -18.15
C ASN A 98 13.76 -17.81 -16.96
N ILE A 99 12.78 -18.62 -16.52
CA ILE A 99 12.03 -18.34 -15.30
C ILE A 99 12.94 -18.51 -14.07
N SER A 100 13.71 -19.60 -14.00
CA SER A 100 14.67 -19.84 -12.90
C SER A 100 15.72 -18.72 -12.80
N LYS A 101 16.13 -18.17 -13.94
CA LYS A 101 17.04 -17.01 -14.00
C LYS A 101 16.41 -15.76 -13.40
N LYS A 102 15.12 -15.51 -13.66
CA LYS A 102 14.37 -14.39 -13.07
C LYS A 102 14.15 -14.55 -11.56
N THR A 103 14.07 -15.78 -11.06
CA THR A 103 13.98 -16.08 -9.63
C THR A 103 15.35 -16.20 -8.96
N ASN A 104 16.45 -15.91 -9.67
CA ASN A 104 17.83 -16.03 -9.18
C ASN A 104 18.21 -17.44 -8.66
N ASP A 105 17.55 -18.49 -9.15
CA ASP A 105 17.88 -19.88 -8.79
C ASP A 105 18.99 -20.40 -9.72
N SER A 106 20.24 -20.10 -9.37
CA SER A 106 21.42 -20.48 -10.17
C SER A 106 21.53 -21.99 -10.38
N ILE A 107 21.19 -22.81 -9.38
CA ILE A 107 21.30 -24.26 -9.48
C ILE A 107 20.30 -24.78 -10.52
N GLN A 108 19.05 -24.32 -10.48
CA GLN A 108 18.05 -24.74 -11.45
C GLN A 108 18.39 -24.27 -12.87
N VAL A 109 18.91 -23.04 -13.03
CA VAL A 109 19.41 -22.56 -14.33
C VAL A 109 20.48 -23.50 -14.88
N GLY A 110 21.51 -23.82 -14.08
CA GLY A 110 22.58 -24.72 -14.48
C GLY A 110 22.08 -26.13 -14.84
N ARG A 111 21.13 -26.67 -14.06
CA ARG A 111 20.51 -27.98 -14.37
C ARG A 111 19.72 -27.96 -15.67
N ARG A 112 19.00 -26.87 -15.98
CA ARG A 112 18.26 -26.74 -17.24
C ARG A 112 19.22 -26.61 -18.41
N LEU A 113 20.31 -25.86 -18.26
CA LEU A 113 21.36 -25.76 -19.26
C LEU A 113 22.05 -27.09 -19.53
N LEU A 114 22.35 -27.89 -18.50
CA LEU A 114 22.81 -29.27 -18.67
C LEU A 114 21.78 -30.13 -19.43
N SER A 115 20.49 -29.97 -19.15
CA SER A 115 19.43 -30.70 -19.87
C SER A 115 19.37 -30.32 -21.35
N ILE A 116 19.53 -29.03 -21.65
CA ILE A 116 19.63 -28.49 -23.01
C ILE A 116 20.89 -29.01 -23.71
N ALA A 117 22.04 -28.97 -23.04
CA ALA A 117 23.31 -29.46 -23.56
C ALA A 117 23.23 -30.95 -23.91
N ASN A 118 22.67 -31.78 -23.03
CA ASN A 118 22.46 -33.20 -23.30
C ASN A 118 21.57 -33.42 -24.53
N LEU A 119 20.50 -32.65 -24.67
CA LEU A 119 19.59 -32.73 -25.80
C LEU A 119 20.27 -32.31 -27.12
N GLN A 120 21.07 -31.24 -27.08
CA GLN A 120 21.89 -30.80 -28.21
C GLN A 120 22.89 -31.85 -28.64
N ARG A 121 23.59 -32.48 -27.68
CA ARG A 121 24.52 -33.59 -27.97
C ARG A 121 23.80 -34.78 -28.61
N GLN A 122 22.59 -35.12 -28.14
CA GLN A 122 21.78 -36.20 -28.73
C GLN A 122 21.42 -35.93 -30.20
N VAL A 123 21.21 -34.68 -30.58
CA VAL A 123 20.98 -34.28 -31.99
C VAL A 123 22.26 -33.84 -32.69
N ARG A 124 23.44 -34.20 -32.14
CA ARG A 124 24.78 -33.92 -32.68
C ARG A 124 25.09 -32.43 -32.90
N ASP A 125 24.37 -31.54 -32.21
CA ASP A 125 24.71 -30.14 -32.03
C ASP A 125 25.79 -29.99 -30.96
N PHE A 126 27.00 -30.48 -31.28
CA PHE A 126 28.13 -30.51 -30.35
C PHE A 126 28.56 -29.10 -29.93
N LEU A 127 28.68 -28.17 -30.88
CA LEU A 127 28.99 -26.77 -30.57
C LEU A 127 27.93 -26.12 -29.69
N GLY A 128 26.64 -26.34 -29.99
CA GLY A 128 25.57 -25.84 -29.13
C GLY A 128 25.60 -26.47 -27.72
N SER A 129 25.88 -27.77 -27.62
CA SER A 129 26.01 -28.49 -26.36
C SER A 129 27.18 -27.96 -25.51
N GLU A 130 28.33 -27.67 -26.14
CA GLU A 130 29.49 -27.07 -25.50
C GLU A 130 29.12 -25.69 -24.93
N ILE A 131 28.53 -24.82 -25.74
CA ILE A 131 28.10 -23.47 -25.32
C ILE A 131 27.15 -23.55 -24.12
N SER A 132 26.14 -24.41 -24.18
CA SER A 132 25.17 -24.58 -23.09
C SER A 132 25.82 -25.16 -21.83
N SER A 133 26.78 -26.07 -21.97
CA SER A 133 27.53 -26.65 -20.84
C SER A 133 28.41 -25.60 -20.17
N ILE A 134 29.13 -24.78 -20.95
CA ILE A 134 29.93 -23.66 -20.43
C ILE A 134 29.03 -22.61 -19.76
N GLU A 135 27.86 -22.31 -20.34
CA GLU A 135 26.86 -21.44 -19.68
C GLU A 135 26.43 -22.05 -18.34
N ALA A 136 26.22 -23.38 -18.25
CA ALA A 136 25.84 -24.04 -17.01
C ALA A 136 26.90 -23.87 -15.90
N LEU A 137 28.19 -23.98 -16.24
CA LEU A 137 29.30 -23.81 -15.29
C LEU A 137 29.26 -22.45 -14.60
N LYS A 138 28.97 -21.37 -15.35
CA LYS A 138 28.86 -20.00 -14.80
C LYS A 138 27.87 -19.89 -13.65
N PHE A 139 26.85 -20.74 -13.61
CA PHE A 139 25.84 -20.76 -12.54
C PHE A 139 26.12 -21.81 -11.45
N LEU A 140 26.80 -22.91 -11.78
CA LEU A 140 27.01 -24.05 -10.87
C LEU A 140 28.31 -23.97 -10.06
N GLU A 141 29.39 -23.44 -10.65
CA GLU A 141 30.69 -23.34 -9.97
C GLU A 141 30.64 -22.42 -8.75
N PRO A 142 30.04 -21.21 -8.81
CA PRO A 142 29.95 -20.34 -7.63
C PRO A 142 29.11 -20.95 -6.50
N LYS A 143 28.19 -21.87 -6.84
CA LYS A 143 27.35 -22.58 -5.89
C LYS A 143 27.95 -23.90 -5.41
N LYS A 144 29.14 -24.27 -5.90
CA LYS A 144 29.83 -25.53 -5.57
C LYS A 144 28.90 -26.75 -5.69
N SER A 145 28.06 -26.78 -6.72
CA SER A 145 27.08 -27.84 -6.91
C SER A 145 27.74 -29.08 -7.53
N TYR A 146 28.57 -29.76 -6.74
CA TYR A 146 29.49 -30.80 -7.21
C TYR A 146 28.82 -31.92 -8.00
N VAL A 147 27.63 -32.36 -7.59
CA VAL A 147 26.83 -33.35 -8.33
C VAL A 147 26.64 -32.91 -9.79
N PHE A 148 26.14 -31.69 -10.03
CA PHE A 148 25.90 -31.22 -11.40
C PHE A 148 27.20 -30.83 -12.13
N LEU A 149 28.23 -30.39 -11.42
CA LEU A 149 29.54 -30.13 -12.03
C LEU A 149 30.13 -31.41 -12.63
N VAL A 150 30.02 -32.56 -11.94
CA VAL A 150 30.43 -33.86 -12.48
C VAL A 150 29.73 -34.14 -13.82
N TYR A 151 28.40 -33.97 -13.87
CA TYR A 151 27.65 -34.20 -15.11
C TYR A 151 28.01 -33.21 -16.24
N VAL A 152 28.19 -31.93 -15.92
CA VAL A 152 28.53 -30.91 -16.92
C VAL A 152 29.93 -31.14 -17.49
N TYR A 153 30.92 -31.40 -16.64
CA TYR A 153 32.28 -31.70 -17.08
C TYR A 153 32.36 -33.02 -17.85
N ASN A 154 31.62 -34.05 -17.45
CA ASN A 154 31.53 -35.28 -18.23
C ASN A 154 30.86 -35.05 -19.60
N ASN A 155 29.82 -34.21 -19.68
CA ASN A 155 29.22 -33.84 -20.97
C ASN A 155 30.19 -33.05 -21.86
N LEU A 156 30.94 -32.09 -21.30
CA LEU A 156 31.99 -31.38 -22.03
C LEU A 156 33.05 -32.33 -22.56
N GLY A 157 33.47 -33.33 -21.76
CA GLY A 157 34.37 -34.38 -22.21
C GLY A 157 33.86 -35.11 -23.46
N LEU A 158 32.60 -35.57 -23.41
CA LEU A 158 31.95 -36.25 -24.54
C LEU A 158 31.81 -35.35 -25.77
N VAL A 159 31.48 -34.07 -25.58
CA VAL A 159 31.32 -33.11 -26.67
C VAL A 159 32.67 -32.79 -27.33
N SER A 160 33.71 -32.54 -26.53
CA SER A 160 35.06 -32.29 -27.04
C SER A 160 35.61 -33.50 -27.80
N GLU A 161 35.27 -34.71 -27.38
CA GLU A 161 35.62 -35.94 -28.10
C GLU A 161 35.01 -35.99 -29.50
N GLU A 162 33.72 -35.66 -29.63
CA GLU A 162 33.01 -35.59 -30.91
C GLU A 162 33.47 -34.41 -31.79
N LEU A 163 34.02 -33.35 -31.18
CA LEU A 163 34.68 -32.24 -31.87
C LEU A 163 36.16 -32.53 -32.18
N ASN A 164 36.65 -33.74 -31.91
CA ASN A 164 38.04 -34.17 -32.10
C ASN A 164 39.09 -33.35 -31.32
N GLN A 165 38.68 -32.80 -30.17
CA GLN A 165 39.52 -32.05 -29.22
C GLN A 165 39.95 -32.97 -28.06
N LEU A 166 40.85 -33.90 -28.34
CA LEU A 166 41.15 -35.02 -27.43
C LEU A 166 41.77 -34.58 -26.08
N GLU A 167 42.65 -33.58 -26.07
CA GLU A 167 43.25 -33.08 -24.80
C GLU A 167 42.24 -32.32 -23.94
N ASP A 168 41.33 -31.56 -24.55
CA ASP A 168 40.24 -30.89 -23.83
C ASP A 168 39.28 -31.93 -23.24
N ALA A 169 38.89 -32.94 -24.04
CA ALA A 169 38.04 -34.03 -23.58
C ALA A 169 38.62 -34.71 -22.33
N LYS A 170 39.90 -35.06 -22.39
CA LYS A 170 40.67 -35.63 -21.28
C LYS A 170 40.70 -34.70 -20.06
N SER A 171 41.00 -33.41 -20.25
CA SER A 171 41.01 -32.41 -19.18
C SER A 171 39.65 -32.33 -18.47
N TYR A 172 38.56 -32.31 -19.23
CA TYR A 172 37.21 -32.27 -18.68
C TYR A 172 36.84 -33.56 -17.93
N TYR A 173 37.20 -34.74 -18.44
CA TYR A 173 36.98 -35.99 -17.71
C TYR A 173 37.77 -36.04 -16.39
N TYR A 174 39.02 -35.55 -16.37
CA TYR A 174 39.78 -35.46 -15.11
C TYR A 174 39.15 -34.49 -14.11
N LYS A 175 38.65 -33.34 -14.56
CA LYS A 175 37.87 -32.43 -13.70
C LYS A 175 36.60 -33.09 -13.17
N ALA A 176 35.89 -33.87 -14.00
CA ALA A 176 34.73 -34.62 -13.56
C ALA A 176 35.09 -35.66 -12.48
N LEU A 177 36.23 -36.36 -12.61
CA LEU A 177 36.74 -37.26 -11.57
C LEU A 177 37.14 -36.52 -10.29
N GLU A 178 37.73 -35.33 -10.39
CA GLU A 178 38.10 -34.51 -9.24
C GLU A 178 36.86 -34.14 -8.42
N PHE A 179 35.80 -33.64 -9.06
CA PHE A 179 34.53 -33.36 -8.37
C PHE A 179 33.83 -34.64 -7.90
N ASN A 180 33.96 -35.75 -8.62
CA ASN A 180 33.39 -37.02 -8.20
C ASN A 180 33.98 -37.50 -6.86
N LYS A 181 35.27 -37.24 -6.58
CA LYS A 181 35.88 -37.54 -5.27
C LYS A 181 35.20 -36.83 -4.10
N LEU A 182 34.56 -35.69 -4.33
CA LEU A 182 33.88 -34.91 -3.29
C LEU A 182 32.47 -35.42 -2.99
N ILE A 183 31.85 -36.14 -3.92
CA ILE A 183 30.48 -36.68 -3.78
C ILE A 183 30.43 -38.20 -3.59
N ASP A 184 31.55 -38.88 -3.88
CA ASP A 184 31.73 -40.34 -3.79
C ASP A 184 30.70 -41.17 -4.56
N ASP A 185 30.27 -40.69 -5.72
CA ASP A 185 29.30 -41.38 -6.57
C ASP A 185 29.98 -42.46 -7.43
N GLN A 186 29.77 -43.73 -7.08
CA GLN A 186 30.36 -44.89 -7.74
C GLN A 186 29.93 -45.03 -9.21
N SER A 187 28.65 -44.83 -9.52
CA SER A 187 28.14 -44.98 -10.90
C SER A 187 28.72 -43.90 -11.82
N GLN A 188 28.79 -42.66 -11.33
CA GLN A 188 29.44 -41.58 -12.07
C GLN A 188 30.94 -41.82 -12.22
N ARG A 189 31.62 -42.36 -11.21
CA ARG A 189 33.05 -42.72 -11.29
C ARG A 189 33.28 -43.79 -12.36
N SER A 190 32.47 -44.84 -12.36
CA SER A 190 32.48 -45.91 -13.35
C SER A 190 32.29 -45.34 -14.76
N SER A 191 31.25 -44.54 -14.96
CA SER A 191 30.92 -43.88 -16.22
C SER A 191 32.06 -43.01 -16.76
N ILE A 192 32.70 -42.20 -15.92
CA ILE A 192 33.80 -41.32 -16.36
C ILE A 192 35.05 -42.12 -16.70
N ASN A 193 35.37 -43.18 -15.93
CA ASN A 193 36.48 -44.07 -16.27
C ASN A 193 36.21 -44.84 -17.56
N ASN A 194 34.96 -45.26 -17.81
CA ASN A 194 34.57 -45.84 -19.10
C ASN A 194 34.83 -44.86 -20.25
N ASN A 195 34.42 -43.60 -20.12
CA ASN A 195 34.64 -42.58 -21.15
C ASN A 195 36.14 -42.29 -21.38
N LEU A 196 36.94 -42.21 -20.31
CA LEU A 196 38.40 -42.10 -20.44
C LEU A 196 39.00 -43.32 -21.15
N GLY A 197 38.53 -44.52 -20.84
CA GLY A 197 38.94 -45.75 -21.51
C GLY A 197 38.62 -45.70 -23.01
N LEU A 198 37.40 -45.30 -23.37
CA LEU A 198 36.98 -45.13 -24.77
C LEU A 198 37.80 -44.06 -25.50
N LEU A 199 38.13 -42.94 -24.85
CA LEU A 199 38.98 -41.89 -25.42
C LEU A 199 40.37 -42.43 -25.79
N TYR A 200 40.98 -43.23 -24.89
CA TYR A 200 42.25 -43.89 -25.17
C TYR A 200 42.13 -44.98 -26.24
N GLN A 201 41.01 -45.71 -26.27
CA GLN A 201 40.70 -46.67 -27.33
C GLN A 201 40.62 -45.99 -28.71
N ARG A 202 39.96 -44.82 -28.82
CA ARG A 202 39.93 -44.01 -30.06
C ARG A 202 41.32 -43.52 -30.47
N SER A 203 42.19 -43.28 -29.50
CA SER A 203 43.59 -42.90 -29.72
C SER A 203 44.53 -44.11 -29.99
N ASN A 204 43.98 -45.32 -30.13
CA ASN A 204 44.70 -46.60 -30.24
C ASN A 204 45.65 -46.93 -29.07
N ASP A 205 45.54 -46.25 -27.93
CA ASP A 205 46.29 -46.56 -26.70
C ASP A 205 45.51 -47.56 -25.83
N HIS A 206 45.40 -48.79 -26.34
CA HIS A 206 44.66 -49.85 -25.66
C HIS A 206 45.24 -50.22 -24.28
N LYS A 207 46.55 -49.98 -24.04
CA LYS A 207 47.16 -50.22 -22.73
C LYS A 207 46.58 -49.29 -21.67
N LYS A 208 46.47 -47.99 -21.96
CA LYS A 208 45.80 -47.05 -21.05
C LYS A 208 44.30 -47.30 -20.98
N ALA A 209 43.65 -47.62 -22.09
CA ALA A 209 42.23 -47.95 -22.10
C ALA A 209 41.89 -49.07 -21.09
N VAL A 210 42.64 -50.18 -21.13
CA VAL A 210 42.52 -51.29 -20.17
C VAL A 210 42.66 -50.82 -18.72
N SER A 211 43.62 -49.94 -18.43
CA SER A 211 43.81 -49.39 -17.07
C SER A 211 42.58 -48.64 -16.58
N PHE A 212 41.99 -47.78 -17.43
CA PHE A 212 40.79 -47.04 -17.06
C PHE A 212 39.56 -47.93 -16.94
N PHE A 213 39.36 -48.90 -17.83
CA PHE A 213 38.23 -49.85 -17.69
C PHE A 213 38.33 -50.66 -16.40
N LYS A 214 39.53 -51.12 -16.02
CA LYS A 214 39.75 -51.79 -14.73
C LYS A 214 39.44 -50.89 -13.54
N ARG A 215 39.88 -49.63 -13.56
CA ARG A 215 39.53 -48.65 -12.51
C ARG A 215 38.01 -48.42 -12.41
N GLY A 216 37.30 -48.48 -13.53
CA GLY A 216 35.83 -48.46 -13.55
C GLY A 216 35.24 -49.70 -12.85
N LEU A 217 35.75 -50.89 -13.19
CA LEU A 217 35.30 -52.16 -12.60
C LEU A 217 35.61 -52.23 -11.10
N ASP A 218 36.78 -51.76 -10.66
CA ASP A 218 37.16 -51.71 -9.25
C ASP A 218 36.26 -50.78 -8.42
N SER A 219 35.52 -49.87 -9.08
CA SER A 219 34.59 -48.96 -8.42
C SER A 219 33.16 -49.51 -8.28
N ILE A 220 32.89 -50.71 -8.81
CA ILE A 220 31.56 -51.33 -8.86
C ILE A 220 31.33 -52.30 -7.69
N ASN A 221 30.21 -52.13 -6.98
CA ASN A 221 29.61 -53.19 -6.16
C ASN A 221 28.55 -53.95 -6.99
N LEU A 222 28.49 -55.28 -6.88
CA LEU A 222 27.70 -56.17 -7.74
C LEU A 222 26.17 -56.20 -7.46
N ASP A 223 25.56 -55.05 -7.19
CA ASP A 223 24.11 -54.89 -7.08
C ASP A 223 23.45 -54.85 -8.48
N ASP A 224 22.15 -55.19 -8.57
CA ASP A 224 21.48 -55.42 -9.87
C ASP A 224 21.50 -54.23 -10.83
N TYR A 225 21.42 -52.97 -10.36
CA TYR A 225 21.49 -51.78 -11.23
C TYR A 225 22.91 -51.54 -11.77
N ILE A 226 23.94 -51.85 -10.98
CA ILE A 226 25.35 -51.64 -11.32
C ILE A 226 25.87 -52.78 -12.22
N LYS A 227 25.13 -53.89 -12.35
CA LYS A 227 25.44 -54.96 -13.32
C LYS A 227 25.39 -54.49 -14.77
N ILE A 228 24.64 -53.42 -15.09
CA ILE A 228 24.62 -52.79 -16.42
C ILE A 228 25.97 -52.09 -16.70
N ASP A 229 26.44 -51.27 -15.75
CA ASP A 229 27.74 -50.58 -15.84
C ASP A 229 28.88 -51.60 -15.95
N TYR A 230 28.79 -52.71 -15.21
CA TYR A 230 29.72 -53.83 -15.30
C TYR A 230 29.76 -54.44 -16.71
N ALA A 231 28.60 -54.73 -17.32
CA ALA A 231 28.55 -55.31 -18.66
C ALA A 231 29.19 -54.38 -19.71
N THR A 232 28.95 -53.08 -19.63
CA THR A 232 29.55 -52.08 -20.52
C THR A 232 31.07 -51.99 -20.35
N LEU A 233 31.57 -51.92 -19.13
CA LEU A 233 33.00 -51.89 -18.87
C LEU A 233 33.70 -53.19 -19.27
N LEU A 234 33.07 -54.34 -19.00
CA LEU A 234 33.59 -55.66 -19.39
C LEU A 234 33.66 -55.79 -20.91
N GLU A 235 32.65 -55.32 -21.63
CA GLU A 235 32.64 -55.29 -23.10
C GLU A 235 33.81 -54.45 -23.65
N ASN A 236 33.97 -53.22 -23.17
CA ASN A 236 35.02 -52.31 -23.66
C ASN A 236 36.43 -52.77 -23.25
N LEU A 237 36.57 -53.33 -22.04
CA LEU A 237 37.79 -53.98 -21.59
C LEU A 237 38.15 -55.16 -22.50
N THR A 238 37.18 -56.02 -22.81
CA THR A 238 37.37 -57.20 -23.65
C THR A 238 37.82 -56.79 -25.05
N PHE A 239 37.21 -55.76 -25.64
CA PHE A 239 37.65 -55.21 -26.92
C PHE A 239 39.11 -54.71 -26.89
N SER A 240 39.49 -53.94 -25.87
CA SER A 240 40.86 -53.41 -25.78
C SER A 240 41.90 -54.50 -25.48
N GLU A 241 41.56 -55.50 -24.66
CA GLU A 241 42.43 -56.66 -24.43
C GLU A 241 42.62 -57.49 -25.69
N TYR A 242 41.54 -57.68 -26.45
CA TYR A 242 41.58 -58.31 -27.77
C TYR A 242 42.55 -57.57 -28.72
N LYS A 243 42.45 -56.24 -28.84
CA LYS A 243 43.35 -55.45 -29.71
C LYS A 243 44.81 -55.45 -29.23
N LEU A 244 45.08 -55.78 -27.97
CA LEU A 244 46.44 -56.02 -27.46
C LEU A 244 46.96 -57.44 -27.75
N GLY A 245 46.20 -58.26 -28.49
CA GLY A 245 46.58 -59.63 -28.86
C GLY A 245 46.23 -60.68 -27.81
N LYS A 246 45.50 -60.33 -26.74
CA LYS A 246 45.01 -61.33 -25.79
C LYS A 246 43.82 -62.06 -26.43
N LYS A 247 43.90 -63.38 -26.53
CA LYS A 247 42.86 -64.21 -27.17
C LYS A 247 42.07 -65.06 -26.18
N ASP A 248 42.58 -65.23 -24.96
CA ASP A 248 41.95 -66.09 -23.97
C ASP A 248 40.65 -65.49 -23.45
N PHE A 249 39.60 -66.32 -23.39
CA PHE A 249 38.29 -66.01 -22.79
C PHE A 249 37.54 -64.82 -23.41
N ILE A 250 37.91 -64.35 -24.61
CA ILE A 250 37.25 -63.20 -25.27
C ILE A 250 35.76 -63.50 -25.54
N ILE A 251 35.48 -64.66 -26.12
CA ILE A 251 34.09 -65.08 -26.40
C ILE A 251 33.32 -65.34 -25.11
N ASP A 252 33.93 -66.01 -24.13
CA ASP A 252 33.27 -66.29 -22.83
C ASP A 252 32.81 -65.01 -22.13
N ARG A 253 33.65 -63.95 -22.16
CA ARG A 253 33.29 -62.63 -21.61
C ARG A 253 32.19 -61.94 -22.40
N TYR A 254 32.22 -62.01 -23.73
CA TYR A 254 31.11 -61.48 -24.54
C TYR A 254 29.80 -62.24 -24.29
N GLU A 255 29.85 -63.56 -24.07
CA GLU A 255 28.67 -64.35 -23.69
C GLU A 255 28.14 -63.96 -22.31
N GLU A 256 29.01 -63.67 -21.35
CA GLU A 256 28.64 -63.11 -20.05
C GLU A 256 27.91 -61.76 -20.21
N VAL A 257 28.47 -60.84 -21.02
CA VAL A 257 27.84 -59.54 -21.35
C VAL A 257 26.47 -59.75 -21.99
N LEU A 258 26.34 -60.64 -22.97
CA LEU A 258 25.07 -60.95 -23.63
C LEU A 258 24.03 -61.49 -22.63
N LYS A 259 24.43 -62.35 -21.70
CA LYS A 259 23.55 -62.92 -20.66
C LYS A 259 23.01 -61.83 -19.74
N ILE A 260 23.87 -60.89 -19.33
CA ILE A 260 23.47 -59.75 -18.50
C ILE A 260 22.50 -58.86 -19.27
N ARG A 261 22.86 -58.41 -20.48
CA ARG A 261 22.03 -57.52 -21.31
C ARG A 261 20.67 -58.14 -21.64
N LYS A 262 20.60 -59.45 -21.90
CA LYS A 262 19.33 -60.18 -22.09
C LYS A 262 18.48 -60.20 -20.81
N LYS A 263 19.08 -60.48 -19.64
CA LYS A 263 18.38 -60.48 -18.35
C LYS A 263 17.73 -59.12 -18.06
N PHE A 264 18.43 -58.03 -18.35
CA PHE A 264 17.95 -56.66 -18.10
C PHE A 264 17.19 -56.04 -19.29
N LYS A 265 16.93 -56.82 -20.36
CA LYS A 265 16.21 -56.38 -21.57
C LYS A 265 16.85 -55.16 -22.24
N GLU A 266 18.18 -55.08 -22.24
CA GLU A 266 18.95 -54.02 -22.88
C GLU A 266 19.09 -54.23 -24.39
N ASN A 267 17.96 -54.30 -25.10
CA ASN A 267 17.94 -54.58 -26.54
C ASN A 267 18.81 -53.60 -27.34
N ASN A 268 18.89 -52.34 -26.91
CA ASN A 268 19.73 -51.33 -27.55
C ASN A 268 21.21 -51.71 -27.50
N GLU A 269 21.68 -52.30 -26.39
CA GLU A 269 23.07 -52.65 -26.17
C GLU A 269 23.42 -54.05 -26.68
N LEU A 270 22.43 -54.94 -26.85
CA LEU A 270 22.64 -56.23 -27.51
C LEU A 270 23.19 -56.06 -28.93
N CYS A 271 22.76 -55.02 -29.64
CA CYS A 271 23.31 -54.67 -30.93
C CYS A 271 24.83 -54.43 -30.87
N THR A 272 25.29 -53.58 -29.95
CA THR A 272 26.71 -53.26 -29.74
C THR A 272 27.54 -54.53 -29.50
N THR A 273 27.06 -55.45 -28.66
CA THR A 273 27.80 -56.69 -28.36
C THR A 273 27.90 -57.60 -29.56
N HIS A 274 26.81 -57.76 -30.30
CA HIS A 274 26.82 -58.58 -31.51
C HIS A 274 27.78 -58.01 -32.56
N LEU A 275 27.85 -56.68 -32.73
CA LEU A 275 28.82 -56.05 -33.64
C LEU A 275 30.27 -56.21 -33.17
N ASN A 276 30.53 -56.11 -31.87
CA ASN A 276 31.88 -56.36 -31.31
C ASN A 276 32.33 -57.82 -31.53
N ILE A 277 31.43 -58.80 -31.33
CA ILE A 277 31.70 -60.21 -31.62
C ILE A 277 31.92 -60.42 -33.12
N ALA A 278 31.12 -59.76 -33.97
CA ALA A 278 31.29 -59.85 -35.42
C ALA A 278 32.66 -59.34 -35.87
N ASN A 279 33.11 -58.19 -35.34
CA ASN A 279 34.45 -57.65 -35.60
C ASN A 279 35.55 -58.60 -35.13
N TYR A 280 35.39 -59.22 -33.95
CA TYR A 280 36.35 -60.23 -33.47
C TYR A 280 36.46 -61.43 -34.43
N TYR A 281 35.34 -61.98 -34.88
CA TYR A 281 35.37 -63.10 -35.83
C TYR A 281 35.90 -62.69 -37.21
N PHE A 282 35.59 -61.48 -37.66
CA PHE A 282 36.11 -60.93 -38.90
C PHE A 282 37.63 -60.84 -38.89
N ASP A 283 38.21 -60.25 -37.83
CA ASP A 283 39.65 -60.12 -37.67
C ASP A 283 40.36 -61.48 -37.53
N ASN A 284 39.67 -62.52 -37.00
CA ASN A 284 40.17 -63.90 -36.93
C ASN A 284 39.86 -64.74 -38.19
N LYS A 285 39.38 -64.12 -39.28
CA LYS A 285 39.08 -64.76 -40.58
C LYS A 285 37.94 -65.80 -40.53
N GLU A 286 37.05 -65.70 -39.55
CA GLU A 286 35.86 -66.54 -39.41
C GLU A 286 34.62 -65.83 -40.00
N SER A 287 34.63 -65.58 -41.31
CA SER A 287 33.64 -64.72 -41.99
C SER A 287 32.18 -65.16 -41.82
N THR A 288 31.90 -66.46 -41.72
CA THR A 288 30.55 -66.98 -41.52
C THR A 288 29.98 -66.60 -40.15
N LYS A 289 30.78 -66.75 -39.09
CA LYS A 289 30.40 -66.32 -37.73
C LYS A 289 30.32 -64.81 -37.64
N ALA A 290 31.25 -64.09 -38.28
CA ALA A 290 31.21 -62.64 -38.35
C ALA A 290 29.90 -62.13 -38.97
N LYS A 291 29.51 -62.69 -40.13
CA LYS A 291 28.25 -62.35 -40.81
C LYS A 291 27.03 -62.65 -39.94
N HIS A 292 26.97 -63.82 -39.31
CA HIS A 292 25.88 -64.19 -38.41
C HIS A 292 25.69 -63.18 -37.25
N HIS A 293 26.78 -62.80 -36.58
CA HIS A 293 26.70 -61.82 -35.50
C HIS A 293 26.38 -60.42 -36.01
N ALA A 294 26.88 -60.03 -37.19
CA ALA A 294 26.55 -58.73 -37.78
C ALA A 294 25.07 -58.63 -38.18
N GLU A 295 24.45 -59.71 -38.69
CA GLU A 295 23.01 -59.79 -38.97
C GLU A 295 22.16 -59.72 -37.69
N LEU A 296 22.58 -60.38 -36.61
CA LEU A 296 21.92 -60.23 -35.30
C LEU A 296 22.03 -58.79 -34.79
N GLY A 297 23.21 -58.16 -34.93
CA GLY A 297 23.41 -56.74 -34.63
C GLY A 297 22.45 -55.86 -35.42
N LEU A 298 22.36 -56.07 -36.74
CA LEU A 298 21.44 -55.36 -37.63
C LEU A 298 19.98 -55.52 -37.18
N SER A 299 19.57 -56.74 -36.84
CA SER A 299 18.20 -57.04 -36.38
C SER A 299 17.84 -56.26 -35.12
N TYR A 300 18.72 -56.29 -34.09
CA TYR A 300 18.51 -55.51 -32.87
C TYR A 300 18.54 -54.00 -33.14
N ALA A 301 19.41 -53.51 -34.02
CA ALA A 301 19.43 -52.09 -34.40
C ALA A 301 18.11 -51.64 -35.04
N LYS A 302 17.55 -52.46 -35.95
CA LYS A 302 16.25 -52.20 -36.58
C LYS A 302 15.10 -52.24 -35.55
N GLN A 303 15.09 -53.23 -34.65
CA GLN A 303 14.08 -53.36 -33.60
C GLN A 303 14.07 -52.17 -32.63
N THR A 304 15.24 -51.59 -32.36
CA THR A 304 15.41 -50.52 -31.38
C THR A 304 15.43 -49.13 -31.99
N HIS A 305 15.32 -49.03 -33.31
CA HIS A 305 15.49 -47.79 -34.08
C HIS A 305 16.80 -47.07 -33.76
N ASN A 306 17.87 -47.83 -33.47
CA ASN A 306 19.19 -47.28 -33.19
C ASN A 306 19.93 -47.03 -34.50
N ASN A 307 19.67 -45.87 -35.09
CA ASN A 307 20.20 -45.48 -36.39
C ASN A 307 21.74 -45.45 -36.47
N GLN A 308 22.42 -45.13 -35.36
CA GLN A 308 23.89 -45.13 -35.32
C GLN A 308 24.45 -46.55 -35.46
N ARG A 309 23.90 -47.50 -34.69
CA ARG A 309 24.33 -48.91 -34.77
C ARG A 309 23.85 -49.58 -36.06
N LEU A 310 22.71 -49.15 -36.59
CA LEU A 310 22.20 -49.59 -37.89
C LEU A 310 23.21 -49.28 -39.01
N LEU A 311 23.74 -48.06 -39.05
CA LEU A 311 24.79 -47.67 -40.00
C LEU A 311 26.06 -48.53 -39.84
N GLU A 312 26.51 -48.75 -38.60
CA GLU A 312 27.69 -49.58 -38.32
C GLU A 312 27.51 -51.03 -38.78
N ALA A 313 26.33 -51.61 -38.52
CA ALA A 313 25.97 -52.96 -38.95
C ALA A 313 25.91 -53.09 -40.48
N LEU A 314 25.26 -52.14 -41.16
CA LEU A 314 25.17 -52.10 -42.63
C LEU A 314 26.56 -51.99 -43.27
N TYR A 315 27.42 -51.12 -42.72
CA TYR A 315 28.78 -50.97 -43.20
C TYR A 315 29.58 -52.27 -43.02
N LEU A 316 29.53 -52.89 -41.85
CA LEU A 316 30.21 -54.16 -41.58
C LEU A 316 29.70 -55.29 -42.49
N LEU A 317 28.39 -55.41 -42.68
CA LEU A 317 27.78 -56.41 -43.57
C LEU A 317 28.12 -56.19 -45.04
N SER A 318 28.28 -54.93 -45.47
CA SER A 318 28.74 -54.61 -46.82
C SER A 318 30.15 -55.14 -47.08
N GLY A 319 31.04 -55.10 -46.09
CA GLY A 319 32.40 -55.64 -46.18
C GLY A 319 32.49 -57.16 -46.00
N LEU A 320 31.52 -57.77 -45.33
CA LEU A 320 31.41 -59.22 -45.13
C LEU A 320 30.69 -59.95 -46.28
N SER A 321 30.01 -59.21 -47.16
CA SER A 321 29.23 -59.74 -48.28
C SER A 321 29.91 -59.46 -49.61
N SER A 322 29.42 -60.05 -50.71
CA SER A 322 29.98 -59.87 -52.06
C SER A 322 28.90 -59.67 -53.13
N GLY A 323 29.23 -58.98 -54.22
CA GLY A 323 28.31 -58.78 -55.35
C GLY A 323 27.12 -57.89 -54.99
N ASN A 324 25.91 -58.29 -55.41
CA ASN A 324 24.69 -57.49 -55.23
C ASN A 324 24.34 -57.29 -53.75
N GLU A 325 24.55 -58.29 -52.90
CA GLU A 325 24.24 -58.19 -51.46
C GLU A 325 25.09 -57.10 -50.76
N SER A 326 26.39 -57.03 -51.08
CA SER A 326 27.27 -55.97 -50.57
C SER A 326 26.79 -54.58 -51.00
N LYS A 327 26.37 -54.46 -52.27
CA LYS A 327 25.85 -53.22 -52.84
C LYS A 327 24.55 -52.79 -52.18
N GLU A 328 23.62 -53.70 -51.91
CA GLU A 328 22.35 -53.42 -51.22
C GLU A 328 22.59 -52.84 -49.82
N TYR A 329 23.47 -53.45 -49.02
CA TYR A 329 23.82 -52.93 -47.70
C TYR A 329 24.44 -51.53 -47.77
N LEU A 330 25.29 -51.28 -48.77
CA LEU A 330 25.93 -49.97 -48.95
C LEU A 330 24.91 -48.90 -49.40
N GLU A 331 23.95 -49.25 -50.27
CA GLU A 331 22.87 -48.36 -50.68
C GLU A 331 21.93 -48.02 -49.51
N GLU A 332 21.59 -49.01 -48.66
CA GLU A 332 20.82 -48.78 -47.43
C GLU A 332 21.60 -47.87 -46.47
N TYR A 333 22.92 -48.09 -46.32
CA TYR A 333 23.80 -47.24 -45.50
C TYR A 333 23.80 -45.79 -45.99
N ILE A 334 24.03 -45.56 -47.30
CA ILE A 334 24.11 -44.21 -47.88
C ILE A 334 22.76 -43.49 -47.69
N THR A 335 21.66 -44.16 -48.03
CA THR A 335 20.32 -43.59 -47.92
C THR A 335 19.97 -43.21 -46.49
N LEU A 336 20.28 -44.09 -45.53
CA LEU A 336 20.05 -43.83 -44.12
C LEU A 336 20.94 -42.68 -43.62
N ASN A 337 22.23 -42.69 -43.97
CA ASN A 337 23.18 -41.67 -43.55
C ASN A 337 22.77 -40.27 -44.05
N ASP A 338 22.38 -40.16 -45.32
CA ASP A 338 21.94 -38.89 -45.91
C ASP A 338 20.65 -38.37 -45.25
N SER A 339 19.72 -39.27 -44.94
CA SER A 339 18.49 -38.94 -44.20
C SER A 339 18.81 -38.41 -42.79
N LEU A 340 19.71 -39.07 -42.06
CA LEU A 340 20.12 -38.67 -40.71
C LEU A 340 20.84 -37.32 -40.69
N ILE A 341 21.75 -37.08 -41.63
CA ILE A 341 22.44 -35.78 -41.76
C ILE A 341 21.42 -34.67 -42.05
N THR A 342 20.41 -34.96 -42.88
CA THR A 342 19.34 -34.00 -43.17
C THR A 342 18.50 -33.69 -41.94
N GLN A 343 18.09 -34.72 -41.18
CA GLN A 343 17.35 -34.54 -39.93
C GLN A 343 18.17 -33.78 -38.87
N GLU A 344 19.46 -34.09 -38.74
CA GLU A 344 20.40 -33.42 -37.87
C GLU A 344 20.45 -31.91 -38.17
N ARG A 345 20.63 -31.54 -39.44
CA ARG A 345 20.64 -30.14 -39.90
C ARG A 345 19.31 -29.43 -39.62
N GLN A 346 18.18 -30.11 -39.85
CA GLN A 346 16.85 -29.55 -39.58
C GLN A 346 16.65 -29.25 -38.09
N LEU A 347 17.00 -30.19 -37.21
CA LEU A 347 16.90 -30.00 -35.75
C LEU A 347 17.84 -28.91 -35.25
N LYS A 348 19.08 -28.84 -35.74
CA LYS A 348 20.03 -27.75 -35.45
C LYS A 348 19.44 -26.38 -35.81
N ASN A 349 18.86 -26.27 -37.00
CA ASN A 349 18.22 -25.03 -37.45
C ASN A 349 17.00 -24.66 -36.59
N GLN A 350 16.17 -25.64 -36.20
CA GLN A 350 15.05 -25.41 -35.30
C GLN A 350 15.51 -24.94 -33.92
N PHE A 351 16.53 -25.56 -33.33
CA PHE A 351 17.09 -25.15 -32.04
C PHE A 351 17.67 -23.73 -32.12
N ALA A 352 18.40 -23.40 -33.18
CA ALA A 352 18.91 -22.06 -33.41
C ALA A 352 17.78 -21.02 -33.49
N LYS A 353 16.69 -21.34 -34.20
CA LYS A 353 15.49 -20.50 -34.29
C LYS A 353 14.82 -20.32 -32.93
N ILE A 354 14.62 -21.41 -32.17
CA ILE A 354 14.03 -21.35 -30.82
C ILE A 354 14.86 -20.48 -29.89
N ARG A 355 16.19 -20.63 -29.91
CA ARG A 355 17.11 -19.81 -29.12
C ARG A 355 16.98 -18.33 -29.48
N TYR A 356 17.08 -18.00 -30.78
CA TYR A 356 16.95 -16.63 -31.26
C TYR A 356 15.59 -15.99 -30.87
N GLU A 357 14.48 -16.69 -31.10
CA GLU A 357 13.15 -16.18 -30.74
C GLU A 357 12.97 -16.01 -29.23
N THR A 358 13.52 -16.94 -28.44
CA THR A 358 13.47 -16.87 -26.98
C THR A 358 14.28 -15.70 -26.46
N ASP A 359 15.50 -15.51 -26.96
CA ASP A 359 16.37 -14.41 -26.58
C ASP A 359 15.79 -13.05 -27.00
N LYS A 360 15.20 -12.97 -28.21
CA LYS A 360 14.48 -11.77 -28.68
C LYS A 360 13.32 -11.43 -27.77
N LYS A 361 12.44 -12.40 -27.47
CA LYS A 361 11.29 -12.20 -26.57
C LYS A 361 11.72 -11.85 -25.15
N GLU A 362 12.84 -12.38 -24.67
CA GLU A 362 13.37 -12.02 -23.35
C GLU A 362 13.82 -10.56 -23.32
N LYS A 363 14.60 -10.11 -24.33
CA LYS A 363 15.01 -8.71 -24.47
C LYS A 363 13.82 -7.77 -24.55
N GLU A 364 12.83 -8.09 -25.37
CA GLU A 364 11.59 -7.31 -25.50
C GLU A 364 10.82 -7.25 -24.17
N ASN A 365 10.68 -8.37 -23.46
CA ASN A 365 10.04 -8.37 -22.13
C ASN A 365 10.82 -7.54 -21.11
N THR A 366 12.16 -7.57 -21.13
CA THR A 366 12.97 -6.74 -20.22
C THR A 366 12.82 -5.25 -20.55
N PHE A 367 12.75 -4.90 -21.83
CA PHE A 367 12.51 -3.54 -22.29
C PHE A 367 11.12 -3.05 -21.86
N LEU A 368 10.06 -3.81 -22.17
CA LEU A 368 8.69 -3.49 -21.78
C LEU A 368 8.51 -3.38 -20.26
N LYS A 369 9.21 -4.22 -19.48
CA LYS A 369 9.19 -4.12 -18.02
C LYS A 369 9.80 -2.80 -17.55
N SER A 370 10.96 -2.42 -18.08
CA SER A 370 11.61 -1.15 -17.74
C SER A 370 10.78 0.06 -18.17
N GLU A 371 10.12 0.00 -19.33
CA GLU A 371 9.21 1.04 -19.80
C GLU A 371 7.98 1.17 -18.90
N ASN A 372 7.37 0.05 -18.49
CA ASN A 372 6.26 0.04 -17.55
C ASN A 372 6.64 0.60 -16.18
N GLU A 373 7.83 0.26 -15.66
CA GLU A 373 8.33 0.83 -14.40
C GLU A 373 8.51 2.36 -14.48
N LYS A 374 9.05 2.87 -15.59
CA LYS A 374 9.14 4.32 -15.84
C LYS A 374 7.76 4.98 -15.89
N ARG A 375 6.82 4.37 -16.63
CA ARG A 375 5.45 4.88 -16.74
C ARG A 375 4.73 4.89 -15.39
N LEU A 376 4.95 3.88 -14.55
CA LEU A 376 4.41 3.85 -13.19
C LEU A 376 5.00 4.99 -12.34
N ALA A 377 6.31 5.22 -12.42
CA ALA A 377 6.96 6.32 -11.72
C ALA A 377 6.46 7.70 -12.20
N GLU A 378 6.21 7.87 -13.51
CA GLU A 378 5.60 9.08 -14.06
C GLU A 378 4.17 9.30 -13.53
N VAL A 379 3.35 8.25 -13.50
CA VAL A 379 1.99 8.30 -12.94
C VAL A 379 2.03 8.63 -11.45
N GLU A 380 2.97 8.06 -10.70
CA GLU A 380 3.14 8.36 -9.28
C GLU A 380 3.55 9.82 -9.07
N LYS A 381 4.50 10.34 -9.87
CA LYS A 381 4.89 11.75 -9.86
C LYS A 381 3.72 12.67 -10.19
N GLN A 382 2.90 12.33 -11.18
CA GLN A 382 1.68 13.09 -11.50
C GLN A 382 0.66 13.06 -10.35
N ARG A 383 0.49 11.92 -9.68
CA ARG A 383 -0.36 11.83 -8.48
C ARG A 383 0.17 12.71 -7.36
N GLN A 384 1.47 12.67 -7.08
CA GLN A 384 2.10 13.53 -6.08
C GLN A 384 1.92 15.02 -6.41
N GLN A 385 2.14 15.43 -7.67
CA GLN A 385 1.91 16.80 -8.11
C GLN A 385 0.45 17.24 -7.91
N LYS A 386 -0.53 16.39 -8.23
CA LYS A 386 -1.94 16.68 -7.98
C LYS A 386 -2.24 16.80 -6.49
N THR A 387 -1.71 15.91 -5.65
CA THR A 387 -1.88 15.96 -4.20
C THR A 387 -1.27 17.24 -3.62
N ILE A 388 -0.06 17.61 -4.02
CA ILE A 388 0.58 18.88 -3.62
C ILE A 388 -0.27 20.07 -4.07
N GLY A 389 -0.76 20.06 -5.32
CA GLY A 389 -1.65 21.09 -5.83
C GLY A 389 -2.91 21.27 -4.98
N TRP A 390 -3.57 20.17 -4.59
CA TRP A 390 -4.75 20.21 -3.70
C TRP A 390 -4.42 20.73 -2.31
N LEU A 391 -3.27 20.36 -1.74
CA LEU A 391 -2.82 20.87 -0.43
C LEU A 391 -2.57 22.38 -0.48
N VAL A 392 -1.88 22.87 -1.51
CA VAL A 392 -1.62 24.30 -1.71
C VAL A 392 -2.93 25.08 -1.91
N ALA A 393 -3.86 24.56 -2.71
CA ALA A 393 -5.16 25.19 -2.92
C ALA A 393 -5.95 25.28 -1.61
N THR A 394 -5.99 24.19 -0.83
CA THR A 394 -6.68 24.15 0.48
C THR A 394 -6.06 25.13 1.46
N LEU A 395 -4.72 25.16 1.56
CA LEU A 395 -4.00 26.11 2.41
C LEU A 395 -4.27 27.57 1.99
N SER A 396 -4.32 27.85 0.69
CA SER A 396 -4.62 29.18 0.16
C SER A 396 -6.03 29.65 0.56
N ILE A 397 -7.02 28.76 0.47
CA ILE A 397 -8.40 29.04 0.91
C ILE A 397 -8.46 29.32 2.42
N LEU A 398 -7.74 28.54 3.23
CA LEU A 398 -7.68 28.73 4.69
C LEU A 398 -7.03 30.08 5.06
N ILE A 399 -5.95 30.47 4.37
CA ILE A 399 -5.28 31.76 4.58
C ILE A 399 -6.20 32.92 4.18
N LEU A 400 -6.89 32.82 3.04
CA LEU A 400 -7.86 33.81 2.59
C LEU A 400 -9.02 33.95 3.60
N GLY A 401 -9.60 32.83 4.04
CA GLY A 401 -10.68 32.81 5.03
C GLY A 401 -10.25 33.43 6.37
N SER A 402 -9.04 33.08 6.85
CA SER A 402 -8.48 33.64 8.08
C SER A 402 -8.24 35.15 7.97
N SER A 403 -7.73 35.61 6.83
CA SER A 403 -7.50 37.03 6.55
C SER A 403 -8.82 37.82 6.55
N VAL A 404 -9.83 37.34 5.81
CA VAL A 404 -11.16 37.97 5.77
C VAL A 404 -11.78 38.03 7.17
N SER A 405 -11.70 36.94 7.93
CA SER A 405 -12.18 36.90 9.32
C SER A 405 -11.48 37.93 10.19
N PHE A 406 -10.13 38.00 10.14
CA PHE A 406 -9.34 38.98 10.88
C PHE A 406 -9.71 40.43 10.55
N PHE A 407 -9.84 40.77 9.25
CA PHE A 407 -10.26 42.10 8.82
C PHE A 407 -11.69 42.42 9.29
N SER A 408 -12.61 41.45 9.21
CA SER A 408 -13.99 41.64 9.67
C SER A 408 -14.06 41.91 11.17
N PHE A 409 -13.27 41.19 11.96
CA PHE A 409 -13.17 41.36 13.41
C PHE A 409 -12.58 42.73 13.76
N ARG A 410 -11.49 43.12 13.09
CA ARG A 410 -10.88 44.45 13.27
C ARG A 410 -11.84 45.57 12.93
N ARG A 411 -12.61 45.45 11.83
CA ARG A 411 -13.63 46.43 11.43
C ARG A 411 -14.72 46.56 12.49
N LYS A 412 -15.27 45.45 13.01
CA LYS A 412 -16.28 45.47 14.08
C LYS A 412 -15.75 46.18 15.33
N LYS A 413 -14.51 45.89 15.73
CA LYS A 413 -13.86 46.54 16.88
C LYS A 413 -13.75 48.06 16.71
N LEU A 414 -13.32 48.53 15.53
CA LEU A 414 -13.19 49.96 15.24
C LEU A 414 -14.56 50.68 15.23
N LEU A 415 -15.58 50.06 14.66
CA LEU A 415 -16.94 50.62 14.65
C LEU A 415 -17.49 50.77 16.07
N PHE A 416 -17.27 49.78 16.93
CA PHE A 416 -17.68 49.83 18.34
C PHE A 416 -16.97 50.96 19.10
N GLN A 417 -15.67 51.16 18.87
CA GLN A 417 -14.92 52.27 19.47
C GLN A 417 -15.43 53.65 19.02
N ALA A 418 -15.75 53.79 17.74
CA ALA A 418 -16.32 55.03 17.21
C ALA A 418 -17.71 55.35 17.80
N GLN A 419 -18.54 54.32 18.05
CA GLN A 419 -19.82 54.50 18.73
C GLN A 419 -19.66 54.99 20.16
N LEU A 420 -18.74 54.41 20.92
CA LEU A 420 -18.45 54.83 22.31
C LEU A 420 -18.00 56.29 22.37
N GLN A 421 -17.10 56.71 21.49
CA GLN A 421 -16.64 58.11 21.43
C GLN A 421 -17.79 59.09 21.13
N LYS A 422 -18.72 58.70 20.25
CA LYS A 422 -19.89 59.54 19.91
C LYS A 422 -20.83 59.73 21.09
N VAL A 423 -21.03 58.68 21.89
CA VAL A 423 -21.84 58.74 23.12
C VAL A 423 -21.16 59.65 24.15
N GLU A 424 -19.86 59.48 24.37
CA GLU A 424 -19.11 60.29 25.33
C GLU A 424 -19.11 61.79 24.96
N ALA A 425 -18.98 62.11 23.67
CA ALA A 425 -19.04 63.49 23.17
C ALA A 425 -20.41 64.15 23.46
N ARG A 426 -21.52 63.45 23.20
CA ARG A 426 -22.87 63.95 23.49
C ARG A 426 -23.10 64.20 24.97
N GLU A 427 -22.62 63.31 25.83
CA GLU A 427 -22.73 63.47 27.29
C GLU A 427 -21.97 64.71 27.78
N LYS A 428 -20.76 64.97 27.26
CA LYS A 428 -20.00 66.18 27.59
C LYS A 428 -20.73 67.45 27.15
N GLU A 429 -21.30 67.45 25.95
CA GLU A 429 -22.05 68.59 25.41
C GLU A 429 -23.29 68.89 26.27
N ARG A 430 -24.08 67.86 26.63
CA ARG A 430 -25.24 68.00 27.53
C ARG A 430 -24.84 68.61 28.89
N ARG A 431 -23.72 68.16 29.47
CA ARG A 431 -23.21 68.72 30.75
C ARG A 431 -22.78 70.18 30.61
N GLN A 432 -22.16 70.56 29.49
CA GLN A 432 -21.78 71.96 29.24
C GLN A 432 -23.01 72.87 29.11
N ILE A 433 -24.03 72.43 28.36
CA ILE A 433 -25.29 73.17 28.20
C ILE A 433 -25.96 73.37 29.57
N ALA A 434 -26.03 72.31 30.39
CA ALA A 434 -26.58 72.39 31.73
C ALA A 434 -25.87 73.43 32.61
N LYS A 435 -24.53 73.48 32.51
CA LYS A 435 -23.69 74.41 33.27
C LYS A 435 -23.87 75.86 32.82
N SER A 436 -23.85 76.15 31.51
CA SER A 436 -24.07 77.52 30.99
C SER A 436 -25.47 78.04 31.34
N LEU A 437 -26.52 77.20 31.25
CA LEU A 437 -27.86 77.58 31.70
C LEU A 437 -27.91 77.94 33.19
N HIS A 438 -27.12 77.26 34.03
CA HIS A 438 -27.06 77.54 35.47
C HIS A 438 -26.31 78.82 35.80
N ASP A 439 -25.11 78.97 35.23
CA ASP A 439 -24.17 80.02 35.64
C ASP A 439 -24.51 81.37 34.99
N GLU A 440 -24.93 81.36 33.71
CA GLU A 440 -25.15 82.59 32.94
C GLU A 440 -26.63 82.98 32.96
N VAL A 441 -27.52 82.12 32.46
CA VAL A 441 -28.93 82.50 32.24
C VAL A 441 -29.70 82.63 33.55
N ALA A 442 -29.58 81.66 34.46
CA ALA A 442 -30.25 81.75 35.78
C ALA A 442 -29.63 82.86 36.66
N GLY A 443 -28.33 83.11 36.51
CA GLY A 443 -27.62 84.22 37.16
C GLY A 443 -28.14 85.59 36.73
N ASP A 444 -28.23 85.83 35.43
CA ASP A 444 -28.73 87.09 34.86
C ASP A 444 -30.19 87.35 35.22
N LEU A 445 -31.02 86.30 35.17
CA LEU A 445 -32.43 86.39 35.58
C LEU A 445 -32.57 86.74 37.07
N ARG A 446 -31.67 86.26 37.93
CA ARG A 446 -31.65 86.63 39.36
C ARG A 446 -31.36 88.12 39.55
N LEU A 447 -30.39 88.66 38.81
CA LEU A 447 -30.02 90.08 38.89
C LEU A 447 -31.14 91.00 38.39
N LEU A 448 -31.79 90.62 37.28
CA LEU A 448 -32.95 91.33 36.73
C LEU A 448 -34.15 91.31 37.68
N HIS A 449 -34.45 90.15 38.27
CA HIS A 449 -35.52 90.01 39.26
C HIS A 449 -35.29 90.92 40.46
N GLN A 450 -34.06 90.97 40.98
CA GLN A 450 -33.71 91.84 42.11
C GLN A 450 -33.85 93.34 41.76
N LYS A 451 -33.46 93.75 40.55
CA LYS A 451 -33.64 95.14 40.08
C LYS A 451 -35.10 95.54 39.92
N LEU A 452 -35.95 94.64 39.43
CA LEU A 452 -37.38 94.91 39.24
C LEU A 452 -38.14 94.97 40.57
N ALA A 453 -37.79 94.11 41.53
CA ALA A 453 -38.35 94.13 42.87
C ALA A 453 -38.03 95.44 43.62
N GLN A 454 -36.88 96.05 43.37
CA GLN A 454 -36.47 97.33 43.97
C GLN A 454 -37.18 98.55 43.37
N THR A 455 -37.77 98.45 42.19
CA THR A 455 -38.42 99.56 41.48
C THR A 455 -39.96 99.57 41.61
N ASN A 456 -40.52 98.80 42.56
CA ASN A 456 -41.98 98.65 42.79
C ASN A 456 -42.78 98.12 41.58
N LEU A 457 -42.12 97.55 40.57
CA LEU A 457 -42.75 96.86 39.43
C LEU A 457 -43.00 95.39 39.78
N LEU A 458 -43.91 95.18 40.73
CA LEU A 458 -44.17 93.87 41.33
C LEU A 458 -44.73 92.85 40.30
N VAL A 459 -45.51 93.30 39.32
CA VAL A 459 -46.14 92.42 38.31
C VAL A 459 -45.11 91.85 37.33
N GLU A 460 -44.14 92.65 36.90
CA GLU A 460 -43.05 92.23 36.02
C GLU A 460 -42.03 91.36 36.76
N ALA A 461 -41.76 91.64 38.03
CA ALA A 461 -40.92 90.80 38.88
C ALA A 461 -41.53 89.40 39.05
N GLU A 462 -42.85 89.29 39.24
CA GLU A 462 -43.55 88.01 39.40
C GLU A 462 -43.58 87.19 38.09
N LYS A 463 -43.73 87.83 36.94
CA LYS A 463 -43.59 87.15 35.63
C LYS A 463 -42.16 86.67 35.38
N LEU A 464 -41.15 87.42 35.82
CA LEU A 464 -39.75 87.04 35.69
C LEU A 464 -39.35 85.94 36.68
N GLU A 465 -39.99 85.86 37.85
CA GLU A 465 -39.89 84.75 38.79
C GLU A 465 -40.27 83.42 38.10
N LEU A 466 -41.36 83.45 37.32
CA LEU A 466 -41.83 82.28 36.58
C LEU A 466 -40.82 81.84 35.49
N VAL A 467 -40.18 82.79 34.81
CA VAL A 467 -39.13 82.52 33.81
C VAL A 467 -37.85 82.01 34.48
N LYS A 468 -37.45 82.61 35.61
CA LYS A 468 -36.31 82.19 36.44
C LYS A 468 -36.50 80.76 36.93
N ASP A 469 -37.69 80.41 37.41
CA ASP A 469 -38.03 79.07 37.86
C ASP A 469 -38.06 78.07 36.70
N ASN A 470 -38.54 78.45 35.52
CA ASN A 470 -38.49 77.60 34.33
C ASN A 470 -37.05 77.35 33.85
N VAL A 471 -36.19 78.37 33.83
CA VAL A 471 -34.77 78.20 33.47
C VAL A 471 -34.02 77.41 34.54
N ARG A 472 -34.31 77.63 35.83
CA ARG A 472 -33.74 76.85 36.93
C ARG A 472 -34.21 75.39 36.89
N ASN A 473 -35.47 75.14 36.55
CA ASN A 473 -35.99 73.79 36.35
C ASN A 473 -35.36 73.13 35.12
N LEU A 474 -35.21 73.84 33.99
CA LEU A 474 -34.54 73.33 32.80
C LEU A 474 -33.05 73.04 33.08
N SER A 475 -32.36 73.95 33.76
CA SER A 475 -31.00 73.75 34.24
C SER A 475 -30.92 72.55 35.17
N HIS A 476 -31.85 72.36 36.11
CA HIS A 476 -31.88 71.15 36.95
C HIS A 476 -32.19 69.87 36.16
N GLN A 477 -33.08 69.93 35.17
CA GLN A 477 -33.40 68.84 34.26
C GLN A 477 -32.25 68.49 33.30
N LEU A 478 -31.33 69.42 33.07
CA LEU A 478 -30.11 69.20 32.30
C LEU A 478 -28.92 68.88 33.21
N SER A 479 -28.92 69.35 34.47
CA SER A 479 -27.87 69.11 35.46
C SER A 479 -28.00 67.72 36.04
N SER A 480 -26.90 66.99 36.12
CA SER A 480 -26.85 65.66 36.73
C SER A 480 -27.21 65.73 38.22
N VAL A 481 -28.35 65.15 38.64
CA VAL A 481 -28.54 64.72 40.03
C VAL A 481 -27.43 63.70 40.28
N SER A 482 -26.47 64.05 41.15
CA SER A 482 -25.36 63.16 41.48
C SER A 482 -25.84 62.16 42.53
N PHE A 483 -25.93 60.89 42.15
CA PHE A 483 -26.27 59.79 43.06
C PHE A 483 -25.03 59.23 43.78
N GLU A 484 -23.86 59.88 43.66
CA GLU A 484 -22.58 59.41 44.22
C GLU A 484 -22.34 59.88 45.66
N LYS A 485 -22.99 60.96 46.12
CA LYS A 485 -22.78 61.56 47.46
C LYS A 485 -23.84 61.24 48.50
N VAL A 486 -25.06 60.92 48.08
CA VAL A 486 -26.22 60.59 48.95
C VAL A 486 -27.00 59.48 48.27
N ASN A 487 -27.33 58.40 49.00
CA ASN A 487 -28.06 57.26 48.46
C ASN A 487 -29.47 57.68 47.99
N PHE A 488 -29.97 57.06 46.93
CA PHE A 488 -31.28 57.33 46.34
C PHE A 488 -32.43 57.24 47.36
N THR A 489 -32.37 56.28 48.28
CA THR A 489 -33.36 56.16 49.37
C THR A 489 -33.44 57.43 50.21
N ASP A 490 -32.29 57.99 50.61
CA ASP A 490 -32.24 59.20 51.42
C ASP A 490 -32.67 60.44 50.61
N GLN A 491 -32.36 60.48 49.31
CA GLN A 491 -32.83 61.56 48.43
C GLN A 491 -34.37 61.59 48.32
N ILE A 492 -35.02 60.42 48.24
CA ILE A 492 -36.49 60.35 48.23
C ILE A 492 -37.08 60.70 49.60
N ILE A 493 -36.46 60.26 50.70
CA ILE A 493 -36.91 60.62 52.06
C ILE A 493 -36.79 62.13 52.29
N ASN A 494 -35.68 62.75 51.87
CA ASN A 494 -35.49 64.20 51.96
C ASN A 494 -36.53 64.93 51.11
N LEU A 495 -36.73 64.50 49.86
CA LEU A 495 -37.75 65.06 48.99
C LEU A 495 -39.15 64.97 49.63
N ILE A 496 -39.51 63.85 50.25
CA ILE A 496 -40.80 63.71 50.94
C ILE A 496 -40.87 64.64 52.16
N SER A 497 -39.77 64.78 52.91
CA SER A 497 -39.70 65.61 54.11
C SER A 497 -39.85 67.10 53.78
N ASP A 498 -39.30 67.55 52.65
CA ASP A 498 -39.42 68.94 52.17
C ASP A 498 -40.88 69.36 51.91
N TYR A 499 -41.77 68.39 51.63
CA TYR A 499 -43.19 68.62 51.35
C TYR A 499 -44.11 68.17 52.51
N PHE A 500 -43.57 67.86 53.69
CA PHE A 500 -44.39 67.45 54.83
C PHE A 500 -45.18 68.64 55.42
N ALA A 501 -46.51 68.50 55.50
CA ALA A 501 -47.38 69.46 56.17
C ALA A 501 -48.47 68.75 57.00
N PRO A 502 -49.00 69.34 58.08
CA PRO A 502 -50.01 68.69 58.95
C PRO A 502 -51.26 68.18 58.22
N ASN A 503 -51.57 68.78 57.06
CA ASN A 503 -52.76 68.50 56.27
C ASN A 503 -52.46 67.71 54.98
N PHE A 504 -51.18 67.34 54.74
CA PHE A 504 -50.73 66.65 53.53
C PHE A 504 -49.75 65.53 53.87
N ILE A 505 -50.20 64.28 53.75
CA ILE A 505 -49.45 63.10 54.16
C ILE A 505 -48.94 62.34 52.94
N ILE A 506 -47.62 62.18 52.84
CA ILE A 506 -46.99 61.35 51.80
C ILE A 506 -46.48 60.05 52.44
N ARG A 507 -46.84 58.90 51.87
CA ARG A 507 -46.41 57.57 52.33
C ARG A 507 -45.59 56.88 51.25
N ALA A 508 -44.36 56.49 51.58
CA ALA A 508 -43.51 55.69 50.71
C ALA A 508 -43.50 54.23 51.17
N HIS A 509 -43.98 53.34 50.31
CA HIS A 509 -44.06 51.89 50.54
C HIS A 509 -42.97 51.18 49.73
N HIS A 510 -42.33 50.16 50.32
CA HIS A 510 -41.36 49.29 49.66
C HIS A 510 -40.10 49.98 49.09
N LEU A 511 -39.81 51.23 49.50
CA LEU A 511 -38.63 51.98 49.05
C LEU A 511 -37.30 51.32 49.44
N LYS A 512 -37.26 50.67 50.62
CA LYS A 512 -36.08 49.97 51.15
C LYS A 512 -35.93 48.54 50.64
N ASP A 513 -36.93 48.02 49.93
CA ASP A 513 -36.97 46.62 49.48
C ASP A 513 -36.17 46.42 48.18
N ILE A 514 -35.65 47.50 47.58
CA ILE A 514 -34.92 47.51 46.31
C ILE A 514 -33.44 47.82 46.57
N ASN A 515 -32.54 47.00 46.01
CA ASN A 515 -31.11 47.33 45.98
C ASN A 515 -30.85 48.42 44.93
N TRP A 516 -30.85 49.67 45.37
CA TRP A 516 -30.65 50.81 44.48
C TRP A 516 -29.22 50.86 43.90
N GLU A 517 -28.23 50.17 44.45
CA GLU A 517 -26.87 50.15 43.86
C GLU A 517 -26.83 49.45 42.50
N GLU A 518 -27.71 48.47 42.27
CA GLU A 518 -27.82 47.71 41.01
C GLU A 518 -28.68 48.43 39.94
N VAL A 519 -29.28 49.57 40.28
CA VAL A 519 -30.11 50.35 39.37
C VAL A 519 -29.28 51.48 38.76
N ASP A 520 -29.24 51.54 37.44
CA ASP A 520 -28.48 52.57 36.73
C ASP A 520 -28.98 53.99 37.05
N ASN A 521 -28.03 54.93 37.14
CA ASN A 521 -28.28 56.34 37.48
C ASN A 521 -29.33 57.04 36.59
N PRO A 522 -29.44 56.77 35.27
CA PRO A 522 -30.53 57.31 34.44
C PRO A 522 -31.92 56.87 34.90
N ILE A 523 -32.09 55.61 35.33
CA ILE A 523 -33.37 55.09 35.84
C ILE A 523 -33.72 55.80 37.15
N LYS A 524 -32.76 55.89 38.09
CA LYS A 524 -32.93 56.65 39.35
C LYS A 524 -33.37 58.09 39.08
N ARG A 525 -32.73 58.76 38.12
CA ARG A 525 -33.06 60.14 37.73
C ARG A 525 -34.50 60.28 37.26
N VAL A 526 -34.96 59.40 36.37
CA VAL A 526 -36.34 59.44 35.86
C VAL A 526 -37.33 59.23 37.00
N LEU A 527 -37.10 58.24 37.87
CA LEU A 527 -37.97 57.98 39.02
C LEU A 527 -38.03 59.18 39.99
N TYR A 528 -36.89 59.78 40.34
CA TYR A 528 -36.83 60.95 41.21
C TYR A 528 -37.60 62.15 40.66
N LEU A 529 -37.37 62.49 39.40
CA LEU A 529 -38.03 63.63 38.75
C LEU A 529 -39.54 63.38 38.61
N SER A 530 -39.96 62.16 38.30
CA SER A 530 -41.37 61.81 38.22
C SER A 530 -42.07 61.94 39.57
N ILE A 531 -41.45 61.47 40.65
CA ILE A 531 -42.00 61.62 42.01
C ILE A 531 -42.13 63.08 42.39
N ARG A 532 -41.08 63.88 42.18
CA ARG A 532 -41.10 65.31 42.49
C ARG A 532 -42.20 66.04 41.72
N GLU A 533 -42.30 65.81 40.41
CA GLU A 533 -43.33 66.40 39.56
C GLU A 533 -44.74 66.00 40.04
N SER A 534 -44.94 64.72 40.40
CA SER A 534 -46.22 64.25 40.93
C SER A 534 -46.59 64.91 42.27
N ILE A 535 -45.64 65.05 43.20
CA ILE A 535 -45.87 65.72 44.50
C ILE A 535 -46.24 67.19 44.27
N GLN A 536 -45.49 67.90 43.40
CA GLN A 536 -45.76 69.29 43.06
C GLN A 536 -47.14 69.48 42.41
N ASN A 537 -47.57 68.54 41.57
CA ASN A 537 -48.90 68.55 40.98
C ASN A 537 -50.00 68.31 42.02
N CYS A 538 -49.75 67.45 43.02
CA CYS A 538 -50.68 67.21 44.11
C CYS A 538 -50.93 68.48 44.94
N GLU A 539 -49.86 69.21 45.26
CA GLU A 539 -49.91 70.46 46.03
C GLU A 539 -50.60 71.59 45.26
N LYS A 540 -50.23 71.80 43.98
CA LYS A 540 -50.70 72.95 43.19
C LYS A 540 -52.09 72.77 42.59
N TYR A 541 -52.43 71.55 42.17
CA TYR A 541 -53.59 71.32 41.31
C TYR A 541 -54.59 70.32 41.90
N ALA A 542 -54.15 69.31 42.65
CA ALA A 542 -55.04 68.23 43.06
C ALA A 542 -55.79 68.49 44.39
N GLN A 543 -55.32 69.44 45.22
CA GLN A 543 -55.79 69.63 46.60
C GLN A 543 -55.85 68.31 47.39
N ALA A 544 -54.91 67.40 47.11
CA ALA A 544 -54.87 66.09 47.73
C ALA A 544 -54.45 66.23 49.20
N SER A 545 -55.01 65.40 50.09
CA SER A 545 -54.59 65.31 51.49
C SER A 545 -53.67 64.12 51.75
N ARG A 546 -53.59 63.18 50.79
CA ARG A 546 -52.74 61.99 50.89
C ARG A 546 -52.17 61.59 49.52
N VAL A 547 -50.88 61.24 49.51
CA VAL A 547 -50.18 60.62 48.37
C VAL A 547 -49.49 59.33 48.83
N ASP A 548 -49.75 58.24 48.12
CA ASP A 548 -49.13 56.94 48.34
C ASP A 548 -48.18 56.63 47.17
N ILE A 549 -46.89 56.48 47.48
CA ILE A 549 -45.82 56.15 46.52
C ILE A 549 -45.36 54.72 46.82
N SER A 550 -45.35 53.84 45.84
CA SER A 550 -44.93 52.45 46.00
C SER A 550 -43.95 52.03 44.92
N PHE A 551 -42.96 51.23 45.33
CA PHE A 551 -41.89 50.73 44.47
C PHE A 551 -41.91 49.20 44.43
N LYS A 552 -41.71 48.61 43.26
CA LYS A 552 -41.55 47.15 43.11
C LYS A 552 -40.57 46.84 41.98
N VAL A 553 -39.83 45.75 42.11
CA VAL A 553 -39.07 45.17 40.98
C VAL A 553 -39.80 43.93 40.49
N HIS A 554 -40.13 43.86 39.21
CA HIS A 554 -40.76 42.71 38.59
C HIS A 554 -40.18 42.45 37.19
N LYS A 555 -39.81 41.20 36.89
CA LYS A 555 -39.31 40.74 35.57
C LYS A 555 -38.23 41.66 34.97
N LYS A 556 -37.22 42.04 35.77
CA LYS A 556 -36.13 42.96 35.38
C LYS A 556 -36.61 44.36 34.98
N SER A 557 -37.70 44.86 35.57
CA SER A 557 -38.11 46.25 35.48
C SER A 557 -38.39 46.81 36.87
N VAL A 558 -38.11 48.09 37.08
CA VAL A 558 -38.56 48.86 38.24
C VAL A 558 -39.95 49.41 37.92
N LEU A 559 -40.89 49.21 38.84
CA LEU A 559 -42.23 49.75 38.79
C LEU A 559 -42.38 50.77 39.92
N LEU A 560 -42.81 51.97 39.55
CA LEU A 560 -43.16 53.06 40.43
C LEU A 560 -44.64 53.37 40.24
N LYS A 561 -45.39 53.35 41.35
CA LYS A 561 -46.81 53.70 41.36
C LYS A 561 -47.04 54.82 42.35
N ILE A 562 -47.65 55.92 41.89
CA ILE A 562 -47.96 57.12 42.67
C ILE A 562 -49.47 57.34 42.61
N GLN A 563 -50.13 57.38 43.75
CA GLN A 563 -51.57 57.56 43.86
C GLN A 563 -51.90 58.70 44.82
N ASP A 564 -52.74 59.65 44.38
CA ASP A 564 -53.29 60.70 45.24
C ASP A 564 -54.81 60.56 45.43
N ASN A 565 -55.34 61.21 46.47
CA ASN A 565 -56.77 61.27 46.76
C ASN A 565 -57.42 62.62 46.43
N GLY A 566 -56.82 63.40 45.51
CA GLY A 566 -57.27 64.73 45.14
C GLY A 566 -58.51 64.73 44.23
N ILE A 567 -58.80 65.90 43.67
CA ILE A 567 -60.01 66.12 42.84
C ILE A 567 -60.00 65.39 41.50
N GLY A 568 -58.86 64.84 41.06
CA GLY A 568 -58.70 64.16 39.77
C GLY A 568 -59.01 65.04 38.54
N PHE A 569 -58.82 64.49 37.35
CA PHE A 569 -59.16 65.16 36.08
C PHE A 569 -59.57 64.16 35.01
N ASP A 570 -60.33 64.61 34.01
CA ASP A 570 -60.66 63.78 32.86
C ASP A 570 -59.47 63.66 31.90
N THR A 571 -58.94 62.44 31.76
CA THR A 571 -57.80 62.14 30.89
C THR A 571 -58.10 62.29 29.38
N THR A 572 -59.38 62.38 28.99
CA THR A 572 -59.79 62.45 27.57
C THR A 572 -60.03 63.88 27.07
N THR A 573 -60.45 64.79 27.95
CA THR A 573 -60.76 66.19 27.60
C THR A 573 -59.70 67.20 28.07
N SER A 574 -58.84 66.84 29.04
CA SER A 574 -57.77 67.72 29.54
C SER A 574 -56.52 67.68 28.63
N LYS A 575 -56.03 68.85 28.20
CA LYS A 575 -54.72 68.95 27.52
C LYS A 575 -53.63 68.50 28.49
N LYS A 576 -52.82 67.50 28.08
CA LYS A 576 -51.66 67.05 28.86
C LYS A 576 -50.77 68.25 29.18
N GLY A 577 -50.67 68.63 30.46
CA GLY A 577 -49.80 69.70 30.91
C GLY A 577 -48.32 69.37 30.61
N ILE A 578 -47.48 70.41 30.48
CA ILE A 578 -46.05 70.29 30.14
C ILE A 578 -45.32 69.29 31.07
N GLY A 579 -45.69 69.23 32.35
CA GLY A 579 -45.14 68.27 33.32
C GLY A 579 -45.39 66.80 32.96
N LEU A 580 -46.61 66.45 32.56
CA LEU A 580 -46.98 65.08 32.18
C LEU A 580 -46.36 64.66 30.83
N GLN A 581 -46.22 65.61 29.90
CA GLN A 581 -45.53 65.36 28.63
C GLN A 581 -44.04 65.09 28.85
N ASN A 582 -43.37 65.91 29.66
CA ASN A 582 -41.96 65.71 30.02
C ASN A 582 -41.72 64.38 30.75
N MET A 583 -42.67 63.95 31.57
CA MET A 583 -42.62 62.65 32.25
C MET A 583 -42.71 61.50 31.23
N GLN A 584 -43.62 61.60 30.25
CA GLN A 584 -43.77 60.61 29.18
C GLN A 584 -42.49 60.47 28.36
N GLU A 585 -41.95 61.58 27.84
CA GLU A 585 -40.78 61.58 26.97
C GLU A 585 -39.56 60.95 27.66
N ARG A 586 -39.33 61.23 28.95
CA ARG A 586 -38.21 60.65 29.72
C ARG A 586 -38.37 59.17 30.02
N VAL A 587 -39.60 58.71 30.25
CA VAL A 587 -39.88 57.29 30.48
C VAL A 587 -39.68 56.52 29.17
N GLU A 588 -40.11 57.09 28.03
CA GLU A 588 -39.90 56.51 26.71
C GLU A 588 -38.43 56.48 26.28
N GLU A 589 -37.63 57.50 26.61
CA GLU A 589 -36.18 57.52 26.38
C GLU A 589 -35.46 56.32 27.00
N LEU A 590 -35.98 55.78 28.11
CA LEU A 590 -35.45 54.59 28.79
C LEU A 590 -36.20 53.30 28.41
N GLN A 591 -36.94 53.30 27.29
CA GLN A 591 -37.79 52.19 26.85
C GLN A 591 -38.81 51.74 27.90
N GLY A 592 -39.19 52.66 28.79
CA GLY A 592 -40.19 52.45 29.81
C GLY A 592 -41.61 52.72 29.31
N LYS A 593 -42.59 52.39 30.16
CA LYS A 593 -44.01 52.63 29.91
C LYS A 593 -44.60 53.47 31.03
N LEU A 594 -45.27 54.57 30.67
CA LEU A 594 -46.03 55.43 31.57
C LEU A 594 -47.53 55.23 31.33
N ILE A 595 -48.29 54.99 32.40
CA ILE A 595 -49.75 54.88 32.38
C ILE A 595 -50.29 55.88 33.41
N ILE A 596 -51.17 56.77 32.97
CA ILE A 596 -51.83 57.74 33.85
C ILE A 596 -53.32 57.47 33.79
N SER A 597 -53.93 57.29 34.95
CA SER A 597 -55.36 57.10 35.14
C SER A 597 -55.86 58.11 36.15
N SER A 598 -56.82 58.96 35.76
CA SER A 598 -57.45 59.95 36.65
C SER A 598 -58.93 60.04 36.31
N GLU A 599 -59.78 60.24 37.32
CA GLU A 599 -61.21 60.46 37.15
C GLU A 599 -61.64 61.58 38.11
N VAL A 600 -62.55 62.44 37.66
CA VAL A 600 -63.04 63.56 38.46
C VAL A 600 -63.62 63.04 39.78
N GLN A 601 -63.17 63.62 40.89
CA GLN A 601 -63.43 63.25 42.30
C GLN A 601 -62.86 61.91 42.79
N LYS A 602 -61.99 61.23 42.03
CA LYS A 602 -61.37 59.94 42.46
C LYS A 602 -59.84 59.96 42.53
N GLY A 603 -59.21 61.13 42.41
CA GLY A 603 -57.75 61.30 42.45
C GLY A 603 -57.03 60.86 41.17
N THR A 604 -55.69 60.87 41.20
CA THR A 604 -54.85 60.41 40.08
C THR A 604 -53.98 59.23 40.49
N ASN A 605 -53.78 58.31 39.55
CA ASN A 605 -52.88 57.17 39.65
C ASN A 605 -51.92 57.15 38.46
N ILE A 606 -50.61 57.19 38.77
CA ILE A 606 -49.51 57.22 37.82
C ILE A 606 -48.69 55.95 38.01
N GLU A 607 -48.53 55.16 36.95
CA GLU A 607 -47.74 53.94 36.93
C GLU A 607 -46.61 54.06 35.90
N ILE A 608 -45.37 53.94 36.37
CA ILE A 608 -44.15 54.00 35.56
C ILE A 608 -43.45 52.65 35.65
N GLN A 609 -43.12 52.07 34.51
CA GLN A 609 -42.33 50.85 34.39
C GLN A 609 -41.07 51.13 33.57
N VAL A 610 -39.87 50.84 34.11
CA VAL A 610 -38.59 51.03 33.40
C VAL A 610 -37.75 49.74 33.47
N PRO A 611 -37.24 49.19 32.36
CA PRO A 611 -36.36 48.02 32.36
C PRO A 611 -35.01 48.30 33.06
N LEU A 612 -34.51 47.34 33.84
CA LEU A 612 -33.22 47.41 34.55
C LEU A 612 -32.01 47.18 33.64
N ASN A 613 -32.22 46.56 32.47
CA ASN A 613 -31.19 46.34 31.45
C ASN A 613 -31.70 46.91 30.12
N ALA A 614 -31.39 48.18 29.85
CA ALA A 614 -31.58 48.80 28.53
C ALA A 614 -30.28 48.75 27.73
#